data_AF-A0A535M8J1-F1
#
_entry.id   AF-A0A535M8J1-F1
#
_cell.length_a   1.000
_cell.length_b   1.000
_cell.length_c   1.000
_cell.angle_alpha   90.00
_cell.angle_beta   90.00
_cell.angle_gamma   90.00
#
_symmetry.space_group_name_H-M   'P 1'
#
loop_
_entity.id
_entity.type
_entity.pdbx_description
1 polymer ?
#
loop_
_entity_poly.entity_id
_entity_poly.type
_entity_poly.pdbx_seq_one_letter_code
_entity_poly.pdbx_strand_id
1 'polypeptide(L)' 'MSQTVSAADALSIDTDLVTRLLVGFLRDEVGKVGFDRVVLGLSGGVDSALSCTIAVRALGAEDVVPVI' A
#
# COMPACT_ATOMS: atom_id res chain seq x y z
N MET A 1 -33.49 -6.80 -16.70
CA MET A 1 -33.41 -7.26 -15.29
C MET A 1 -32.16 -6.62 -14.69
N SER A 2 -32.32 -5.46 -14.05
CA SER A 2 -31.21 -4.72 -13.42
C SER A 2 -30.97 -5.32 -12.04
N GLN A 3 -29.88 -6.07 -11.86
CA GLN A 3 -29.47 -6.51 -10.53
C GLN A 3 -28.76 -5.34 -9.85
N THR A 4 -29.43 -4.74 -8.86
CA THR A 4 -28.84 -3.75 -7.97
C THR A 4 -27.87 -4.47 -7.03
N VAL A 5 -26.57 -4.25 -7.24
CA VAL A 5 -25.52 -4.68 -6.30
C VAL A 5 -25.75 -3.97 -4.97
N SER A 6 -25.75 -4.70 -3.84
CA SER A 6 -25.93 -4.05 -2.54
C SER A 6 -24.73 -3.15 -2.23
N ALA A 7 -24.94 -2.09 -1.45
CA ALA A 7 -23.85 -1.17 -1.10
C ALA A 7 -22.69 -1.89 -0.38
N ALA A 8 -22.98 -2.95 0.39
CA ALA A 8 -21.98 -3.76 1.04
C ALA A 8 -21.17 -4.59 0.04
N ASP A 9 -21.82 -5.14 -0.98
CA ASP A 9 -21.14 -5.91 -2.04
C ASP A 9 -20.30 -4.99 -2.94
N ALA A 10 -20.77 -3.77 -3.20
CA ALA A 10 -20.04 -2.77 -3.96
C ALA A 10 -18.78 -2.25 -3.23
N LEU A 11 -18.77 -2.34 -1.89
CA LEU A 11 -17.63 -1.97 -1.03
C LEU A 11 -16.80 -3.17 -0.60
N SER A 12 -17.14 -4.38 -1.07
CA SER A 12 -16.36 -5.58 -0.76
C SER A 12 -14.99 -5.51 -1.45
N ILE A 13 -13.94 -5.83 -0.70
CA ILE A 13 -12.57 -5.83 -1.17
C ILE A 13 -11.87 -7.10 -0.70
N ASP A 14 -11.21 -7.79 -1.62
CA ASP A 14 -10.26 -8.85 -1.27
C ASP A 14 -8.97 -8.19 -0.78
N THR A 15 -8.86 -8.06 0.53
CA THR A 15 -7.72 -7.38 1.17
C THR A 15 -6.39 -8.11 0.92
N ASP A 16 -6.43 -9.43 0.75
CA ASP A 16 -5.21 -10.22 0.52
C ASP A 16 -4.69 -10.00 -0.90
N LEU A 17 -5.60 -10.02 -1.89
CA LEU A 17 -5.25 -9.68 -3.26
C LEU A 17 -4.74 -8.25 -3.37
N VAL A 18 -5.46 -7.29 -2.79
CA VAL A 18 -5.07 -5.86 -2.88
C VAL A 18 -3.76 -5.61 -2.16
N THR A 19 -3.51 -6.24 -1.01
CA THR A 19 -2.20 -6.15 -0.33
C THR A 19 -1.07 -6.63 -1.23
N ARG A 20 -1.22 -7.79 -1.89
CA ARG A 20 -0.20 -8.31 -2.82
C ARG A 20 0.03 -7.36 -4.00
N LEU A 21 -1.04 -6.80 -4.55
CA LEU A 21 -0.97 -5.84 -5.66
C LEU A 21 -0.25 -4.56 -5.25
N LEU A 22 -0.58 -3.98 -4.09
CA LEU A 22 0.05 -2.74 -3.61
C LEU A 22 1.54 -2.92 -3.29
N VAL A 23 1.92 -4.07 -2.71
CA VAL A 23 3.33 -4.40 -2.44
C VAL A 23 4.13 -4.53 -3.74
N GLY A 24 3.60 -5.25 -4.73
CA GLY A 24 4.25 -5.40 -6.04
C GLY A 24 4.34 -4.08 -6.79
N PHE A 25 3.24 -3.33 -6.84
CA PHE A 25 3.18 -2.00 -7.45
C PHE A 25 4.23 -1.06 -6.85
N LEU A 26 4.33 -0.97 -5.53
CA LEU A 26 5.28 -0.07 -4.90
C LEU A 26 6.74 -0.44 -5.21
N ARG A 27 7.07 -1.73 -5.20
CA ARG A 27 8.41 -2.21 -5.58
C ARG A 27 8.74 -1.83 -7.03
N ASP A 28 7.80 -2.07 -7.94
CA ASP A 28 7.98 -1.81 -9.37
C ASP A 28 8.11 -0.31 -9.65
N GLU A 29 7.25 0.53 -9.07
CA GLU A 29 7.27 1.97 -9.30
C GLU A 29 8.53 2.63 -8.74
N VAL A 30 8.99 2.23 -7.55
CA VAL A 30 10.24 2.73 -6.95
C VAL A 30 11.44 2.30 -7.80
N GLY A 31 11.47 1.03 -8.23
CA GLY A 31 12.54 0.51 -9.10
C GLY A 31 12.55 1.13 -10.50
N LYS A 32 11.39 1.42 -11.10
CA LYS A 32 11.26 2.03 -12.44
C LYS A 32 11.96 3.38 -12.54
N VAL A 33 12.01 4.14 -11.46
CA VAL A 33 12.67 5.45 -11.41
C VAL A 33 14.13 5.38 -10.91
N GLY A 34 14.67 4.18 -10.69
CA GLY A 34 16.04 3.96 -10.28
C GLY A 34 16.33 4.20 -8.80
N PHE A 35 15.29 4.23 -7.95
CA PHE A 35 15.44 4.30 -6.51
C PHE A 35 15.31 2.92 -5.87
N ASP A 36 15.91 2.78 -4.70
CA ASP A 36 15.83 1.61 -3.82
C ASP A 36 15.21 1.96 -2.45
N ARG A 37 15.12 3.26 -2.11
CA ARG A 37 14.68 3.76 -0.81
C ARG A 37 13.56 4.78 -0.88
N VAL A 38 12.75 4.82 0.17
CA VAL A 38 11.64 5.76 0.31
C VAL A 38 11.67 6.49 1.66
N VAL A 39 11.18 7.74 1.65
CA VAL A 39 10.93 8.52 2.87
C VAL A 39 9.42 8.63 3.06
N LEU A 40 8.93 8.41 4.27
CA LEU A 40 7.50 8.43 4.57
C LEU A 40 7.20 9.25 5.82
N GLY A 41 6.25 10.19 5.72
CA GLY A 41 5.73 10.92 6.88
C GLY A 41 4.78 10.06 7.71
N LEU A 42 4.98 10.03 9.03
CA LEU A 42 4.16 9.32 10.00
C LEU A 42 3.40 10.32 10.88
N SER A 43 2.10 10.42 10.69
CA SER A 43 1.24 11.29 11.50
C SER A 43 0.75 10.62 12.79
N GLY A 44 0.96 9.30 12.93
CA GLY A 44 0.31 8.46 13.94
C GLY A 44 -1.08 7.96 13.52
N GLY A 45 -1.60 8.38 12.35
CA GLY A 45 -2.85 7.89 11.79
C GLY A 45 -2.71 6.56 11.04
N VAL A 46 -3.83 5.83 10.92
CA VAL A 46 -3.89 4.49 10.29
C VAL A 46 -3.38 4.47 8.85
N ASP A 47 -3.66 5.52 8.07
CA ASP A 47 -3.27 5.58 6.66
C ASP A 47 -1.74 5.60 6.49
N SER A 48 -1.06 6.43 7.30
CA SER A 48 0.41 6.51 7.29
C SER A 48 1.06 5.23 7.83
N ALA A 49 0.46 4.60 8.84
CA ALA A 49 0.94 3.33 9.39
C ALA A 49 0.80 2.17 8.38
N LEU A 50 -0.33 2.11 7.66
CA LEU A 50 -0.54 1.12 6.61
C LEU A 50 0.41 1.34 5.43
N SER A 51 0.58 2.59 5.00
CA SER A 51 1.53 2.95 3.93
C SER A 51 2.96 2.54 4.29
N CYS A 52 3.40 2.80 5.52
CA CYS A 52 4.70 2.34 6.03
C CYS A 52 4.81 0.81 6.02
N THR A 53 3.77 0.11 6.46
CA THR A 53 3.74 -1.36 6.46
C THR A 53 3.88 -1.95 5.05
N ILE A 54 3.19 -1.36 4.07
CA ILE A 54 3.28 -1.78 2.67
C ILE A 54 4.69 -1.47 2.13
N ALA A 55 5.26 -0.31 2.44
CA ALA A 55 6.62 0.07 2.04
C ALA A 55 7.68 -0.91 2.55
N VAL A 56 7.61 -1.27 3.83
CA VAL A 56 8.54 -2.25 4.42
C VAL A 56 8.40 -3.63 3.76
N ARG A 57 7.18 -4.06 3.43
CA ARG A 57 6.95 -5.32 2.70
C ARG A 57 7.47 -5.28 1.25
N ALA A 58 7.43 -4.12 0.63
CA ALA A 58 7.87 -3.93 -0.75
C ALA A 58 9.40 -3.86 -0.88
N LEU A 59 10.05 -3.08 -0.02
CA LEU A 59 11.45 -2.68 -0.19
C LEU A 59 12.39 -3.28 0.87
N GLY A 60 11.89 -3.64 2.05
CA GLY A 60 12.72 -3.96 3.21
C GLY A 60 12.64 -2.86 4.27
N ALA A 61 12.93 -3.19 5.53
CA ALA A 61 12.83 -2.22 6.63
C ALA A 61 14.00 -1.22 6.62
N GLU A 62 15.15 -1.65 6.13
CA GLU A 62 16.38 -0.88 5.94
C GLU A 62 16.23 0.25 4.90
N ASP A 63 15.28 0.10 3.98
CA ASP A 63 15.07 0.99 2.85
C ASP A 63 13.87 1.93 3.01
N VAL A 64 13.25 1.92 4.19
CA VAL A 64 12.14 2.80 4.55
C VAL A 64 12.56 3.74 5.67
N VAL A 65 12.57 5.04 5.38
CA VAL A 65 12.94 6.09 6.35
C VAL A 65 11.67 6.81 6.83
N PRO A 66 11.20 6.54 8.05
CA PRO A 66 10.07 7.26 8.63
C PRO A 66 10.49 8.64 9.16
N VAL A 67 9.63 9.63 8.96
CA VAL A 67 9.73 10.98 9.52
C VAL A 67 8.47 11.26 10.32
N ILE A 68 8.63 11.60 11.60
CA ILE A 68 7.52 11.84 12.55
C ILE A 68 7.30 13.35 12.71
#